data_AF-A0A7K0S0P0-F1
#
_entry.id   AF-A0A7K0S0P0-F1
#
_cell.length_a   1.000
_cell.length_b   1.000
_cell.length_c   1.000
_cell.angle_alpha   90.00
_cell.angle_beta   90.00
_cell.angle_gamma   90.00
#
_symmetry.space_group_name_H-M   'P 1'
#
loop_
_entity.id
_entity.type
_entity.pdbx_description
1 polymer ?
#
loop_
_entity_poly.entity_id
_entity_poly.type
_entity_poly.pdbx_seq_one_letter_code
_entity_poly.pdbx_strand_id
1 'polypeptide(L)'
;MSLKNLTAAIAVVGLIASLPASALASKASKTDRDRDGLSNKVEKRLGTNARRADTDRDKLKDGVEVRLGTNPLVKDSDKDGVSDGREVAAGTDPCSDDANEVRGAVASVGADSVTITKRDATTVTLTVNSATKLRIPDTDGSGTVTLADLKAGDKVKAHTSATDPTLAVSISVKGDYKKGEEVEGTASAVGDSSLTVTKEGGASATLTVNADTKLRAPDRDGNGKITLADILVGDKVEAYLSATDPTLALSIKVEVEGTKVVGTVASVGPDSVTITLANATQTKVTVNSATKLRIPAADGTPTGTLADLKVGDAVKAKTVPGAEGTTLALCLSSGAFASDRGHDHGENDDEDDDHSANQVGQYNENERSGDRHGGRGRGR
;
A
#
# COMPACT_ATOMS: atom_id res chain seq x y z
N MET A 1 9.77 31.08 0.44
CA MET A 1 9.63 29.80 1.16
C MET A 1 8.64 28.97 0.37
N SER A 2 9.09 28.00 -0.43
CA SER A 2 9.57 26.67 -0.04
C SER A 2 8.44 25.63 -0.09
N LEU A 3 8.48 24.83 -1.17
CA LEU A 3 8.16 23.40 -1.30
C LEU A 3 6.71 22.99 -0.91
N LYS A 4 5.99 22.18 -1.68
CA LYS A 4 6.29 20.77 -1.94
C LYS A 4 5.37 20.20 -3.04
N ASN A 5 5.96 19.40 -3.93
CA ASN A 5 5.45 18.13 -4.44
C ASN A 5 4.10 18.10 -5.16
N LEU A 6 4.14 18.19 -6.49
CA LEU A 6 3.13 17.58 -7.34
C LEU A 6 3.72 16.34 -8.00
N THR A 7 3.60 15.20 -7.31
CA THR A 7 3.85 13.87 -7.87
C THR A 7 2.67 13.51 -8.77
N ALA A 8 2.71 13.95 -10.02
CA ALA A 8 1.73 13.52 -11.01
C ALA A 8 2.20 12.20 -11.64
N ALA A 9 1.38 11.17 -11.47
CA ALA A 9 1.49 9.87 -12.11
C ALA A 9 1.68 10.02 -13.64
N ILE A 10 2.75 9.43 -14.18
CA ILE A 10 2.84 9.21 -15.63
C ILE A 10 2.06 7.93 -15.91
N ALA A 11 0.81 8.12 -16.33
CA ALA A 11 0.02 7.10 -16.99
C ALA A 11 0.75 6.64 -18.26
N VAL A 12 1.24 5.40 -18.26
CA VAL A 12 1.78 4.75 -19.46
C VAL A 12 0.65 3.98 -20.14
N VAL A 13 -0.29 4.70 -20.78
CA VAL A 13 -1.04 4.18 -21.93
C VAL A 13 -1.43 5.37 -22.82
N GLY A 14 -0.94 5.35 -24.06
CA GLY A 14 -1.69 5.92 -25.18
C GLY A 14 -1.41 7.36 -25.61
N LEU A 15 -0.14 7.72 -25.89
CA LEU A 15 0.13 8.73 -26.91
C LEU A 15 1.58 8.67 -27.42
N ILE A 16 1.82 7.98 -28.53
CA ILE A 16 2.79 8.47 -29.52
C ILE A 16 2.13 8.45 -30.90
N ALA A 17 0.95 9.07 -30.96
CA ALA A 17 0.51 9.68 -32.19
C ALA A 17 1.48 10.84 -32.49
N SER A 18 2.21 10.72 -33.59
CA SER A 18 2.59 11.82 -34.49
C SER A 18 2.63 13.21 -33.84
N LEU A 19 3.69 13.51 -33.09
CA LEU A 19 4.08 14.91 -32.89
C LEU A 19 4.78 15.36 -34.18
N PRO A 20 4.38 16.49 -34.79
CA PRO A 20 5.08 16.99 -35.96
C PRO A 20 6.51 17.32 -35.54
N ALA A 21 7.48 16.68 -36.19
CA ALA A 21 8.89 16.95 -36.05
C ALA A 21 9.21 18.35 -36.59
N SER A 22 8.86 19.41 -35.85
CA SER A 22 9.24 20.78 -36.22
C SER A 22 9.09 21.77 -35.06
N ALA A 23 9.98 21.69 -34.06
CA ALA A 23 10.23 22.81 -33.13
C ALA A 23 11.55 22.73 -32.30
N LEU A 24 12.52 21.88 -32.63
CA LEU A 24 13.88 21.93 -32.04
C LEU A 24 15.03 21.67 -33.03
N ALA A 25 14.74 21.72 -34.33
CA ALA A 25 15.77 21.65 -35.36
C ALA A 25 16.33 23.04 -35.68
N SER A 26 17.22 23.60 -34.83
CA SER A 26 18.02 24.74 -35.30
C SER A 26 19.43 24.96 -34.71
N LYS A 27 19.99 24.04 -33.90
CA LYS A 27 21.44 24.15 -33.57
C LYS A 27 22.23 22.88 -33.21
N ALA A 28 21.65 21.67 -33.26
CA ALA A 28 22.30 20.45 -32.77
C ALA A 28 22.95 19.53 -33.85
N SER A 29 22.68 19.71 -35.15
CA SER A 29 23.01 18.67 -36.15
C SER A 29 24.49 18.51 -36.53
N LYS A 30 25.40 19.35 -36.01
CA LYS A 30 26.86 19.16 -36.19
C LYS A 30 27.53 18.35 -35.07
N THR A 31 26.85 18.13 -33.95
CA THR A 31 27.46 17.56 -32.74
C THR A 31 26.88 16.23 -32.31
N ASP A 32 25.88 15.71 -33.01
CA ASP A 32 25.29 14.37 -32.85
C ASP A 32 25.40 13.69 -34.22
N ARG A 33 26.36 12.77 -34.34
CA ARG A 33 26.84 12.29 -35.65
C ARG A 33 26.05 11.10 -36.17
N ASP A 34 25.47 10.27 -35.31
CA ASP A 34 24.66 9.11 -35.67
C ASP A 34 23.16 9.29 -35.38
N ARG A 35 22.77 10.43 -34.80
CA ARG A 35 21.39 10.89 -34.66
C ARG A 35 20.56 9.95 -33.77
N ASP A 36 21.16 9.54 -32.67
CA ASP A 36 20.52 8.68 -31.68
C ASP A 36 19.90 9.49 -30.51
N GLY A 37 20.22 10.77 -30.41
CA GLY A 37 19.77 11.69 -29.38
C GLY A 37 20.86 12.11 -28.37
N LEU A 38 22.08 11.57 -28.47
CA LEU A 38 23.25 11.97 -27.68
C LEU A 38 24.20 12.82 -28.53
N SER A 39 24.81 13.83 -27.91
CA SER A 39 25.91 14.54 -28.58
C SER A 39 27.20 13.73 -28.49
N ASN A 40 28.09 13.83 -29.48
CA ASN A 40 29.42 13.23 -29.52
C ASN A 40 30.24 13.48 -28.23
N LYS A 41 30.01 14.61 -27.53
CA LYS A 41 30.65 14.93 -26.25
C LYS A 41 30.06 14.13 -25.08
N VAL A 42 28.75 13.89 -25.08
CA VAL A 42 28.07 13.02 -24.11
C VAL A 42 28.52 11.59 -24.33
N GLU A 43 28.49 11.11 -25.57
CA GLU A 43 28.90 9.75 -25.92
C GLU A 43 30.34 9.45 -25.52
N LYS A 44 31.27 10.37 -25.81
CA LYS A 44 32.66 10.24 -25.35
C LYS A 44 32.80 10.11 -23.83
N ARG A 45 31.90 10.72 -23.04
CA ARG A 45 31.90 10.60 -21.57
C ARG A 45 31.28 9.28 -21.10
N LEU A 46 30.28 8.78 -21.79
CA LEU A 46 29.63 7.50 -21.50
C LEU A 46 30.42 6.31 -22.03
N GLY A 47 31.40 6.53 -22.91
CA GLY A 47 32.19 5.48 -23.54
C GLY A 47 31.52 4.86 -24.77
N THR A 48 30.40 5.44 -25.22
CA THR A 48 29.65 4.97 -26.40
C THR A 48 30.28 5.44 -27.72
N ASN A 49 29.85 4.86 -28.84
CA ASN A 49 30.43 5.10 -30.15
C ASN A 49 29.64 6.16 -30.95
N ALA A 50 30.18 7.39 -30.98
CA ALA A 50 29.65 8.54 -31.73
C ALA A 50 29.54 8.43 -33.26
N ARG A 51 29.60 7.22 -33.81
CA ARG A 51 29.32 6.93 -35.23
C ARG A 51 28.28 5.82 -35.37
N ARG A 52 27.74 5.33 -34.27
CA ARG A 52 26.90 4.16 -34.22
C ARG A 52 25.83 4.37 -33.14
N ALA A 53 24.62 4.63 -33.60
CA ALA A 53 23.45 4.95 -32.78
C ALA A 53 23.00 3.88 -31.76
N ASP A 54 23.66 2.73 -31.72
CA ASP A 54 23.41 1.56 -30.86
C ASP A 54 24.82 1.00 -30.66
N THR A 55 25.41 1.08 -29.47
CA THR A 55 26.82 0.75 -29.25
C THR A 55 27.02 -0.73 -28.94
N ASP A 56 26.08 -1.39 -28.27
CA ASP A 56 26.23 -2.76 -27.79
C ASP A 56 25.61 -3.84 -28.70
N ARG A 57 24.84 -3.43 -29.72
CA ARG A 57 24.16 -4.25 -30.74
C ARG A 57 22.88 -4.94 -30.26
N ASP A 58 22.15 -4.38 -29.32
CA ASP A 58 20.93 -5.00 -28.79
C ASP A 58 19.62 -4.55 -29.48
N LYS A 59 19.73 -3.58 -30.41
CA LYS A 59 18.65 -2.91 -31.18
C LYS A 59 17.92 -1.80 -30.43
N LEU A 60 18.39 -1.40 -29.26
CA LEU A 60 18.06 -0.16 -28.59
C LEU A 60 19.13 0.88 -28.94
N LYS A 61 18.76 2.17 -28.98
CA LYS A 61 19.72 3.23 -29.29
C LYS A 61 20.32 3.79 -28.01
N ASP A 62 21.58 4.18 -27.99
CA ASP A 62 22.25 4.68 -26.77
C ASP A 62 21.49 5.88 -26.17
N GLY A 63 21.03 6.81 -27.00
CA GLY A 63 20.20 7.94 -26.57
C GLY A 63 18.80 7.58 -26.05
N VAL A 64 18.28 6.39 -26.38
CA VAL A 64 17.06 5.84 -25.79
C VAL A 64 17.39 5.18 -24.45
N GLU A 65 18.44 4.36 -24.41
CA GLU A 65 18.93 3.66 -23.21
C GLU A 65 19.21 4.63 -22.06
N VAL A 66 19.97 5.70 -22.32
CA VAL A 66 20.27 6.74 -21.32
C VAL A 66 18.99 7.40 -20.76
N ARG A 67 17.92 7.49 -21.56
CA ARG A 67 16.65 8.06 -21.11
C ARG A 67 15.81 7.06 -20.30
N LEU A 68 15.93 5.77 -20.61
CA LEU A 68 15.27 4.69 -19.88
C LEU A 68 16.03 4.30 -18.60
N GLY A 69 17.30 4.68 -18.49
CA GLY A 69 18.15 4.36 -17.33
C GLY A 69 18.98 3.09 -17.49
N THR A 70 19.01 2.50 -18.69
CA THR A 70 19.83 1.33 -19.02
C THR A 70 21.26 1.72 -19.41
N ASN A 71 22.14 0.73 -19.60
CA ASN A 71 23.55 0.90 -19.87
C ASN A 71 23.89 0.67 -21.36
N PRO A 72 24.21 1.73 -22.13
CA PRO A 72 24.44 1.65 -23.59
C PRO A 72 25.70 0.88 -24.03
N LEU A 73 26.42 0.28 -23.07
CA LEU A 73 27.59 -0.57 -23.33
C LEU A 73 27.30 -2.04 -23.09
N VAL A 74 26.11 -2.40 -22.61
CA VAL A 74 25.77 -3.75 -22.17
C VAL A 74 24.37 -4.08 -22.67
N LYS A 75 24.29 -5.10 -23.54
CA LYS A 75 23.04 -5.53 -24.18
C LYS A 75 21.89 -5.85 -23.24
N ASP A 76 22.20 -6.08 -21.97
CA ASP A 76 21.36 -6.66 -20.93
C ASP A 76 21.83 -6.02 -19.62
N SER A 77 21.18 -4.90 -19.29
CA SER A 77 21.65 -3.95 -18.28
C SER A 77 21.45 -4.42 -16.86
N ASP A 78 20.37 -5.15 -16.60
CA ASP A 78 20.06 -5.79 -15.32
C ASP A 78 20.60 -7.24 -15.22
N LYS A 79 21.12 -7.77 -16.33
CA LYS A 79 21.83 -9.06 -16.44
C LYS A 79 20.89 -10.24 -16.29
N ASP A 80 19.70 -10.08 -16.83
CA ASP A 80 18.60 -11.01 -16.69
C ASP A 80 18.57 -12.06 -17.84
N GLY A 81 19.45 -11.90 -18.83
CA GLY A 81 19.59 -12.79 -20.00
C GLY A 81 18.65 -12.44 -21.15
N VAL A 82 17.78 -11.45 -21.01
CA VAL A 82 17.04 -10.78 -22.06
C VAL A 82 17.74 -9.46 -22.37
N SER A 83 17.78 -9.06 -23.63
CA SER A 83 18.42 -7.80 -24.00
C SER A 83 17.47 -6.62 -23.84
N ASP A 84 17.94 -5.46 -23.41
CA ASP A 84 17.13 -4.24 -23.17
C ASP A 84 16.25 -3.91 -24.40
N GLY A 85 16.82 -3.98 -25.61
CA GLY A 85 16.12 -3.72 -26.86
C GLY A 85 15.01 -4.71 -27.18
N ARG A 86 15.10 -5.96 -26.70
CA ARG A 86 14.03 -6.96 -26.81
C ARG A 86 12.93 -6.67 -25.81
N GLU A 87 13.29 -6.28 -24.61
CA GLU A 87 12.36 -5.94 -23.54
C GLU A 87 11.52 -4.71 -23.88
N VAL A 88 12.17 -3.65 -24.36
CA VAL A 88 11.48 -2.45 -24.87
C VAL A 88 10.55 -2.80 -26.03
N ALA A 89 10.96 -3.68 -26.95
CA ALA A 89 10.09 -4.14 -28.04
C ALA A 89 8.90 -4.99 -27.55
N ALA A 90 9.06 -5.70 -26.44
CA ALA A 90 8.00 -6.49 -25.79
C ALA A 90 7.13 -5.66 -24.83
N GLY A 91 7.54 -4.44 -24.49
CA GLY A 91 6.89 -3.57 -23.51
C GLY A 91 7.14 -4.00 -22.06
N THR A 92 8.27 -4.65 -21.76
CA THR A 92 8.76 -4.95 -20.41
C THR A 92 9.75 -3.89 -19.94
N ASP A 93 10.17 -3.95 -18.68
CA ASP A 93 11.04 -2.95 -18.05
C ASP A 93 12.50 -3.41 -18.07
N PRO A 94 13.38 -2.81 -18.90
CA PRO A 94 14.77 -3.25 -19.09
C PRO A 94 15.72 -2.92 -17.92
N CYS A 95 15.19 -2.47 -16.79
CA CYS A 95 15.93 -2.19 -15.57
C CYS A 95 15.48 -3.09 -14.40
N SER A 96 14.70 -4.14 -14.70
CA SER A 96 14.10 -5.03 -13.72
C SER A 96 14.42 -6.48 -14.08
N ASP A 97 15.21 -7.15 -13.23
CA ASP A 97 15.60 -8.57 -13.33
C ASP A 97 14.37 -9.50 -13.50
N ASP A 98 13.90 -9.62 -14.74
CA ASP A 98 12.76 -10.40 -15.20
C ASP A 98 13.25 -11.81 -15.69
N ALA A 99 14.56 -12.11 -15.63
CA ALA A 99 15.21 -13.40 -15.99
C ALA A 99 14.52 -14.61 -15.41
N ASN A 100 14.23 -14.44 -14.13
CA ASN A 100 13.69 -15.44 -13.26
C ASN A 100 12.20 -15.23 -13.11
N GLU A 101 11.55 -14.56 -14.07
CA GLU A 101 10.14 -14.26 -14.03
C GLU A 101 9.43 -14.75 -15.29
N VAL A 102 8.49 -15.67 -15.10
CA VAL A 102 7.63 -16.18 -16.17
C VAL A 102 6.24 -15.60 -15.97
N ARG A 103 5.83 -14.69 -16.86
CA ARG A 103 4.47 -14.14 -16.94
C ARG A 103 3.71 -14.78 -18.10
N GLY A 104 2.47 -15.17 -17.86
CA GLY A 104 1.61 -15.71 -18.93
C GLY A 104 0.28 -16.25 -18.42
N ALA A 105 -0.42 -17.00 -19.27
CA ALA A 105 -1.63 -17.73 -18.92
C ALA A 105 -1.30 -19.21 -18.72
N VAL A 106 -1.90 -19.85 -17.70
CA VAL A 106 -1.76 -21.30 -17.50
C VAL A 106 -2.33 -22.03 -18.72
N ALA A 107 -1.50 -22.82 -19.39
CA ALA A 107 -1.92 -23.66 -20.50
C ALA A 107 -2.43 -25.02 -20.00
N SER A 108 -1.72 -25.59 -19.03
CA SER A 108 -2.07 -26.86 -18.40
C SER A 108 -1.40 -26.97 -17.03
N VAL A 109 -2.01 -27.78 -16.16
CA VAL A 109 -1.51 -28.10 -14.82
C VAL A 109 -1.31 -29.61 -14.74
N GLY A 110 -0.09 -30.04 -14.42
CA GLY A 110 0.27 -31.41 -14.10
C GLY A 110 0.35 -31.63 -12.59
N ALA A 111 0.70 -32.85 -12.16
CA ALA A 111 0.79 -33.19 -10.74
C ALA A 111 1.87 -32.38 -10.00
N ASP A 112 2.97 -32.08 -10.67
CA ASP A 112 4.17 -31.42 -10.16
C ASP A 112 4.73 -30.39 -11.16
N SER A 113 3.91 -29.96 -12.12
CA SER A 113 4.32 -29.01 -13.14
C SER A 113 3.19 -28.10 -13.60
N VAL A 114 3.57 -26.92 -14.08
CA VAL A 114 2.66 -25.94 -14.66
C VAL A 114 3.22 -25.48 -15.99
N THR A 115 2.39 -25.55 -17.04
CA THR A 115 2.74 -25.00 -18.35
C THR A 115 2.12 -23.62 -18.47
N ILE A 116 2.91 -22.61 -18.83
CA ILE A 116 2.51 -21.22 -18.96
C ILE A 116 2.72 -20.80 -20.42
N THR A 117 1.66 -20.35 -21.08
CA THR A 117 1.73 -19.65 -22.36
C THR A 117 2.11 -18.20 -22.11
N LYS A 118 3.30 -17.81 -22.57
CA LYS A 118 3.82 -16.45 -22.51
C LYS A 118 3.09 -15.55 -23.50
N ARG A 119 3.32 -14.23 -23.37
CA ARG A 119 2.69 -13.20 -24.22
C ARG A 119 3.05 -13.34 -25.71
N ASP A 120 4.23 -13.86 -26.01
CA ASP A 120 4.70 -14.13 -27.38
C ASP A 120 4.12 -15.44 -27.98
N ALA A 121 3.12 -16.04 -27.31
CA ALA A 121 2.50 -17.31 -27.63
C ALA A 121 3.42 -18.55 -27.52
N THR A 122 4.64 -18.40 -27.01
CA THR A 122 5.47 -19.54 -26.64
C THR A 122 5.02 -20.14 -25.31
N THR A 123 5.32 -21.42 -25.08
CA THR A 123 5.01 -22.09 -23.81
C THR A 123 6.29 -22.40 -23.04
N VAL A 124 6.21 -22.30 -21.71
CA VAL A 124 7.24 -22.75 -20.76
C VAL A 124 6.60 -23.69 -19.76
N THR A 125 7.25 -24.82 -19.50
CA THR A 125 6.84 -25.73 -18.42
C THR A 125 7.76 -25.53 -17.24
N LEU A 126 7.18 -25.28 -16.06
CA LEU A 126 7.89 -25.14 -14.80
C LEU A 126 7.59 -26.33 -13.91
N THR A 127 8.64 -26.88 -13.29
CA THR A 127 8.52 -27.89 -12.23
C THR A 127 8.21 -27.20 -10.91
N VAL A 128 7.37 -27.84 -10.10
CA VAL A 128 6.89 -27.36 -8.82
C VAL A 128 7.11 -28.45 -7.79
N ASN A 129 7.58 -28.07 -6.61
CA ASN A 129 7.82 -29.01 -5.51
C ASN A 129 7.32 -28.42 -4.18
N SER A 130 7.55 -29.14 -3.08
CA SER A 130 7.13 -28.73 -1.74
C SER A 130 7.77 -27.42 -1.24
N ALA A 131 8.87 -26.97 -1.86
CA ALA A 131 9.52 -25.70 -1.53
C ALA A 131 8.99 -24.52 -2.36
N THR A 132 8.25 -24.79 -3.44
CA THR A 132 7.64 -23.75 -4.27
C THR A 132 6.54 -23.04 -3.50
N LYS A 133 6.63 -21.71 -3.39
CA LYS A 133 5.61 -20.90 -2.73
C LYS A 133 4.44 -20.65 -3.68
N LEU A 134 3.28 -21.23 -3.36
CA LEU A 134 2.04 -20.98 -4.10
C LEU A 134 1.28 -19.81 -3.46
N ARG A 135 0.93 -18.82 -4.29
CA ARG A 135 0.10 -17.66 -3.95
C ARG A 135 -1.05 -17.60 -4.95
N ILE A 136 -1.92 -18.58 -4.86
CA ILE A 136 -3.04 -18.82 -5.78
C ILE A 136 -4.31 -18.95 -4.91
N PRO A 137 -5.47 -18.49 -5.38
CA PRO A 137 -6.70 -18.57 -4.59
C PRO A 137 -7.07 -20.03 -4.34
N ASP A 138 -7.51 -20.36 -3.13
CA ASP A 138 -8.24 -21.59 -2.88
C ASP A 138 -9.57 -21.55 -3.66
N THR A 139 -9.69 -22.42 -4.66
CA THR A 139 -10.86 -22.47 -5.56
C THR A 139 -11.87 -23.55 -5.19
N ASP A 140 -11.48 -24.49 -4.33
CA ASP A 140 -12.30 -25.64 -3.97
C ASP A 140 -12.81 -25.60 -2.52
N GLY A 141 -12.37 -24.62 -1.73
CA GLY A 141 -12.78 -24.41 -0.35
C GLY A 141 -12.19 -25.46 0.61
N SER A 142 -11.16 -26.18 0.19
CA SER A 142 -10.49 -27.20 1.00
C SER A 142 -9.70 -26.61 2.19
N GLY A 143 -9.41 -25.31 2.16
CA GLY A 143 -8.54 -24.66 3.14
C GLY A 143 -7.05 -24.95 2.90
N THR A 144 -6.71 -25.63 1.81
CA THR A 144 -5.32 -25.95 1.43
C THR A 144 -5.04 -25.53 0.00
N VAL A 145 -4.10 -24.60 -0.17
CA VAL A 145 -3.70 -24.10 -1.50
C VAL A 145 -2.77 -25.10 -2.18
N THR A 146 -3.18 -25.64 -3.33
CA THR A 146 -2.42 -26.61 -4.11
C THR A 146 -2.40 -26.28 -5.59
N LEU A 147 -1.54 -26.95 -6.38
CA LEU A 147 -1.55 -26.78 -7.84
C LEU A 147 -2.91 -27.03 -8.49
N ALA A 148 -3.75 -27.90 -7.90
CA ALA A 148 -5.07 -28.21 -8.42
C ALA A 148 -6.00 -26.98 -8.45
N ASP A 149 -5.69 -25.94 -7.67
CA ASP A 149 -6.42 -24.68 -7.67
C ASP A 149 -6.21 -23.88 -8.95
N LEU A 150 -5.04 -24.01 -9.61
CA LEU A 150 -4.79 -23.39 -10.90
C LEU A 150 -5.67 -24.00 -11.99
N LYS A 151 -6.23 -23.15 -12.84
CA LYS A 151 -7.04 -23.52 -14.00
C LYS A 151 -6.40 -23.02 -15.28
N ALA A 152 -6.65 -23.73 -16.38
CA ALA A 152 -6.21 -23.27 -17.69
C ALA A 152 -6.85 -21.89 -18.00
N GLY A 153 -6.02 -20.95 -18.43
CA GLY A 153 -6.38 -19.55 -18.65
C GLY A 153 -5.99 -18.61 -17.51
N ASP A 154 -5.62 -19.11 -16.33
CA ASP A 154 -5.23 -18.27 -15.20
C ASP A 154 -4.00 -17.43 -15.54
N LYS A 155 -4.09 -16.12 -15.33
CA LYS A 155 -2.95 -15.24 -15.49
C LYS A 155 -2.02 -15.43 -14.31
N VAL A 156 -0.79 -15.86 -14.56
CA VAL A 156 0.19 -16.16 -13.53
C VAL A 156 1.48 -15.38 -13.73
N LYS A 157 2.11 -15.08 -12.61
CA LYS A 157 3.50 -14.62 -12.49
C LYS A 157 4.22 -15.68 -11.65
N ALA A 158 5.17 -16.36 -12.26
CA ALA A 158 6.03 -17.32 -11.58
C ALA A 158 7.44 -16.77 -11.48
N HIS A 159 8.11 -17.03 -10.36
CA HIS A 159 9.55 -16.83 -10.25
C HIS A 159 10.28 -18.15 -10.29
N THR A 160 11.35 -18.24 -11.07
CA THR A 160 12.18 -19.44 -11.23
C THR A 160 13.47 -19.37 -10.42
N SER A 161 14.13 -20.50 -10.22
CA SER A 161 15.40 -20.54 -9.50
C SER A 161 16.51 -19.93 -10.35
N ALA A 162 17.34 -19.09 -9.73
CA ALA A 162 18.51 -18.51 -10.37
C ALA A 162 19.55 -19.56 -10.83
N THR A 163 19.52 -20.77 -10.24
CA THR A 163 20.41 -21.88 -10.60
C THR A 163 19.74 -22.94 -11.47
N ASP A 164 18.41 -22.90 -11.58
CA ASP A 164 17.61 -23.81 -12.41
C ASP A 164 16.36 -23.08 -12.92
N PRO A 165 16.39 -22.55 -14.16
CA PRO A 165 15.28 -21.76 -14.71
C PRO A 165 14.02 -22.60 -15.00
N THR A 166 14.08 -23.93 -14.86
CA THR A 166 12.90 -24.80 -14.99
C THR A 166 12.17 -25.02 -13.68
N LEU A 167 12.82 -24.74 -12.54
CA LEU A 167 12.24 -24.90 -11.21
C LEU A 167 11.54 -23.61 -10.76
N ALA A 168 10.25 -23.68 -10.45
CA ALA A 168 9.52 -22.58 -9.85
C ALA A 168 9.86 -22.44 -8.35
N VAL A 169 10.33 -21.25 -7.97
CA VAL A 169 10.49 -20.82 -6.56
C VAL A 169 9.18 -20.27 -6.02
N SER A 170 8.39 -19.61 -6.87
CA SER A 170 7.03 -19.19 -6.51
C SER A 170 6.13 -19.12 -7.74
N ILE A 171 4.83 -19.35 -7.53
CA ILE A 171 3.80 -19.13 -8.53
C ILE A 171 2.71 -18.30 -7.88
N SER A 172 2.39 -17.18 -8.50
CA SER A 172 1.31 -16.29 -8.06
C SER A 172 0.33 -16.12 -9.21
N VAL A 173 -0.97 -16.26 -8.96
CA VAL A 173 -1.97 -15.84 -9.94
C VAL A 173 -1.99 -14.31 -9.93
N LYS A 174 -1.57 -13.69 -11.04
CA LYS A 174 -1.69 -12.25 -11.28
C LYS A 174 -3.13 -11.99 -11.72
N GLY A 175 -4.05 -12.22 -10.79
CA GLY A 175 -5.32 -11.55 -10.78
C GLY A 175 -5.06 -10.17 -10.22
N ASP A 176 -5.07 -9.17 -11.09
CA ASP A 176 -5.74 -7.93 -10.71
C ASP A 176 -7.04 -8.37 -10.06
N TYR A 177 -7.19 -8.20 -8.75
CA TYR A 177 -8.49 -8.22 -8.13
C TYR A 177 -9.27 -7.14 -8.86
N LYS A 178 -9.94 -7.46 -9.98
CA LYS A 178 -10.96 -6.58 -10.50
C LYS A 178 -11.93 -6.49 -9.34
N LYS A 179 -11.96 -5.34 -8.67
CA LYS A 179 -13.00 -4.98 -7.70
C LYS A 179 -14.31 -5.40 -8.38
N GLY A 180 -14.90 -6.50 -7.92
CA GLY A 180 -16.16 -7.02 -8.44
C GLY A 180 -17.29 -6.08 -8.05
N GLU A 181 -18.50 -6.62 -7.94
CA GLU A 181 -19.58 -5.87 -7.30
C GLU A 181 -19.14 -5.49 -5.88
N GLU A 182 -19.32 -4.22 -5.55
CA GLU A 182 -19.10 -3.69 -4.22
C GLU A 182 -20.36 -3.98 -3.41
N VAL A 183 -20.18 -4.67 -2.29
CA VAL A 183 -21.26 -4.91 -1.34
C VAL A 183 -21.03 -4.02 -0.14
N GLU A 184 -21.85 -2.98 -0.05
CA GLU A 184 -21.94 -2.11 1.10
C GLU A 184 -23.22 -2.41 1.86
N GLY A 185 -23.12 -2.47 3.18
CA GLY A 185 -24.26 -2.71 4.05
C GLY A 185 -23.87 -3.04 5.49
N THR A 186 -24.79 -3.63 6.23
CA THR A 186 -24.57 -4.05 7.62
C THR A 186 -24.47 -5.56 7.74
N ALA A 187 -23.52 -6.06 8.52
CA ALA A 187 -23.41 -7.48 8.82
C ALA A 187 -24.69 -7.96 9.52
N SER A 188 -25.41 -8.92 8.95
CA SER A 188 -26.65 -9.47 9.50
C SER A 188 -26.51 -10.89 10.02
N ALA A 189 -25.50 -11.64 9.57
CA ALA A 189 -25.09 -12.91 10.15
C ALA A 189 -23.60 -13.16 9.88
N VAL A 190 -22.92 -13.79 10.83
CA VAL A 190 -21.50 -14.19 10.71
C VAL A 190 -21.43 -15.69 10.97
N GLY A 191 -20.99 -16.45 9.97
CA GLY A 191 -20.72 -17.88 10.06
C GLY A 191 -19.22 -18.17 10.09
N ASP A 192 -18.85 -19.45 10.18
CA ASP A 192 -17.44 -19.87 10.30
C ASP A 192 -16.59 -19.50 9.08
N SER A 193 -17.21 -19.47 7.89
CA SER A 193 -16.58 -19.13 6.61
C SER A 193 -17.50 -18.30 5.71
N SER A 194 -18.49 -17.62 6.30
CA SER A 194 -19.45 -16.80 5.56
C SER A 194 -19.85 -15.55 6.33
N LEU A 195 -20.18 -14.49 5.59
CA LEU A 195 -20.69 -13.23 6.12
C LEU A 195 -21.93 -12.82 5.32
N THR A 196 -23.07 -12.68 5.98
CA THR A 196 -24.27 -12.11 5.36
C THR A 196 -24.32 -10.62 5.62
N VAL A 197 -24.50 -9.83 4.56
CA VAL A 197 -24.58 -8.37 4.57
C VAL A 197 -25.94 -7.94 4.06
N THR A 198 -26.65 -7.11 4.83
CA THR A 198 -27.88 -6.46 4.40
C THR A 198 -27.52 -5.14 3.71
N LYS A 199 -27.78 -5.05 2.40
CA LYS A 199 -27.53 -3.87 1.56
C LYS A 199 -28.51 -2.74 1.86
N GLU A 200 -28.14 -1.52 1.47
CA GLU A 200 -29.04 -0.37 1.45
C GLU A 200 -30.21 -0.66 0.48
N GLY A 201 -31.43 -0.79 1.02
CA GLY A 201 -32.61 -1.29 0.29
C GLY A 201 -33.18 -2.61 0.82
N GLY A 202 -32.52 -3.25 1.80
CA GLY A 202 -33.04 -4.41 2.54
C GLY A 202 -32.77 -5.78 1.90
N ALA A 203 -32.15 -5.81 0.71
CA ALA A 203 -31.67 -7.05 0.11
C ALA A 203 -30.47 -7.60 0.88
N SER A 204 -30.39 -8.91 1.08
CA SER A 204 -29.25 -9.56 1.74
C SER A 204 -28.34 -10.26 0.74
N ALA A 205 -27.03 -10.19 0.96
CA ALA A 205 -26.01 -10.91 0.21
C ALA A 205 -25.17 -11.76 1.16
N THR A 206 -24.96 -13.04 0.84
CA THR A 206 -24.07 -13.92 1.62
C THR A 206 -22.75 -14.06 0.90
N LEU A 207 -21.68 -13.69 1.59
CA LEU A 207 -20.31 -13.68 1.10
C LEU A 207 -19.56 -14.88 1.67
N THR A 208 -18.79 -15.56 0.84
CA THR A 208 -17.83 -16.59 1.24
C THR A 208 -16.52 -15.92 1.66
N VAL A 209 -16.00 -16.31 2.82
CA VAL A 209 -14.76 -15.78 3.40
C VAL A 209 -13.79 -16.92 3.64
N ASN A 210 -12.56 -16.80 3.14
CA ASN A 210 -11.51 -17.81 3.28
C ASN A 210 -10.21 -17.20 3.83
N ALA A 211 -9.16 -18.01 3.93
CA ALA A 211 -7.85 -17.58 4.47
C ALA A 211 -7.15 -16.49 3.64
N ASP A 212 -7.50 -16.37 2.36
CA ASP A 212 -6.96 -15.36 1.45
C ASP A 212 -7.75 -14.05 1.45
N THR A 213 -9.00 -14.07 1.96
CA THR A 213 -9.81 -12.87 2.11
C THR A 213 -9.11 -11.89 3.05
N LYS A 214 -8.80 -10.69 2.54
CA LYS A 214 -8.17 -9.64 3.36
C LYS A 214 -9.21 -8.94 4.22
N LEU A 215 -9.25 -9.28 5.50
CA LEU A 215 -10.13 -8.65 6.49
C LEU A 215 -9.42 -7.51 7.22
N ARG A 216 -10.05 -6.33 7.25
CA ARG A 216 -9.46 -5.13 7.84
C ARG A 216 -10.50 -4.30 8.60
N ALA A 217 -10.15 -3.85 9.80
CA ALA A 217 -10.89 -2.82 10.53
C ALA A 217 -9.92 -1.70 10.93
N PRO A 218 -9.63 -0.74 10.02
CA PRO A 218 -8.62 0.30 10.23
C PRO A 218 -8.82 1.08 11.55
N ASP A 219 -10.08 1.24 11.92
CA ASP A 219 -10.53 2.03 13.06
C ASP A 219 -10.43 1.36 14.43
N ARG A 220 -10.14 0.05 14.48
CA ARG A 220 -10.20 -0.76 15.71
C ARG A 220 -8.89 -0.77 16.50
N ASP A 221 -7.75 -0.83 15.80
CA ASP A 221 -6.44 -1.00 16.42
C ASP A 221 -5.32 -0.18 15.76
N GLY A 222 -5.57 0.56 14.67
CA GLY A 222 -4.53 1.29 13.93
C GLY A 222 -3.56 0.41 13.13
N ASN A 223 -3.72 -0.92 13.15
CA ASN A 223 -2.99 -1.88 12.33
C ASN A 223 -3.91 -2.53 11.27
N GLY A 224 -5.23 -2.46 11.50
CA GLY A 224 -6.29 -2.74 10.56
C GLY A 224 -6.33 -4.17 10.05
N LYS A 225 -5.99 -5.17 10.86
CA LYS A 225 -6.13 -6.59 10.50
C LYS A 225 -6.99 -7.31 11.54
N ILE A 226 -8.08 -7.90 11.09
CA ILE A 226 -9.01 -8.66 11.93
C ILE A 226 -9.21 -10.06 11.36
N THR A 227 -9.90 -10.92 12.11
CA THR A 227 -10.42 -12.21 11.65
C THR A 227 -11.93 -12.11 11.46
N LEU A 228 -12.54 -13.13 10.83
CA LEU A 228 -13.99 -13.15 10.61
C LEU A 228 -14.77 -13.16 11.94
N ALA A 229 -14.24 -13.85 12.95
CA ALA A 229 -14.83 -13.92 14.29
C ALA A 229 -14.85 -12.56 15.03
N ASP A 230 -14.07 -11.58 14.58
CA ASP A 230 -14.05 -10.24 15.16
C ASP A 230 -15.17 -9.34 14.60
N ILE A 231 -15.82 -9.73 13.49
CA ILE A 231 -16.94 -9.02 12.88
C ILE A 231 -18.21 -9.33 13.69
N LEU A 232 -18.97 -8.29 14.03
CA LEU A 232 -20.22 -8.40 14.79
C LEU A 232 -21.41 -8.08 13.90
N VAL A 233 -22.57 -8.68 14.21
CA VAL A 233 -23.84 -8.29 13.59
C VAL A 233 -24.10 -6.81 13.91
N GLY A 234 -24.38 -6.03 12.87
CA GLY A 234 -24.54 -4.58 12.92
C GLY A 234 -23.33 -3.79 12.43
N ASP A 235 -22.16 -4.42 12.26
CA ASP A 235 -20.97 -3.75 11.72
C ASP A 235 -21.23 -3.27 10.29
N LYS A 236 -20.78 -2.05 9.96
CA LYS A 236 -20.76 -1.57 8.58
C LYS A 236 -19.66 -2.30 7.82
N VAL A 237 -20.03 -2.86 6.68
CA VAL A 237 -19.16 -3.70 5.87
C VAL A 237 -19.13 -3.18 4.45
N GLU A 238 -17.92 -3.01 3.94
CA GLU A 238 -17.61 -2.74 2.54
C GLU A 238 -16.79 -3.94 2.03
N ALA A 239 -17.36 -4.74 1.14
CA ALA A 239 -16.74 -5.95 0.61
C ALA A 239 -16.52 -5.86 -0.90
N TYR A 240 -15.34 -6.30 -1.33
CA TYR A 240 -14.99 -6.45 -2.74
C TYR A 240 -14.97 -7.92 -3.13
N LEU A 241 -15.80 -8.26 -4.11
CA LEU A 241 -16.03 -9.64 -4.50
C LEU A 241 -15.21 -10.01 -5.74
N SER A 242 -15.01 -11.31 -5.94
CA SER A 242 -14.34 -11.81 -7.12
C SER A 242 -15.18 -11.56 -8.37
N ALA A 243 -14.53 -11.13 -9.45
CA ALA A 243 -15.18 -10.96 -10.74
C ALA A 243 -15.57 -12.31 -11.41
N THR A 244 -14.96 -13.42 -10.98
CA THR A 244 -15.25 -14.77 -11.49
C THR A 244 -16.17 -15.57 -10.58
N ASP A 245 -16.25 -15.21 -9.29
CA ASP A 245 -17.20 -15.76 -8.32
C ASP A 245 -17.78 -14.60 -7.47
N PRO A 246 -19.00 -14.13 -7.78
CA PRO A 246 -19.60 -12.98 -7.10
C PRO A 246 -20.07 -13.31 -5.68
N THR A 247 -19.77 -14.50 -5.14
CA THR A 247 -19.98 -14.82 -3.73
C THR A 247 -18.69 -14.77 -2.92
N LEU A 248 -17.52 -14.92 -3.54
CA LEU A 248 -16.23 -14.93 -2.86
C LEU A 248 -15.74 -13.52 -2.54
N ALA A 249 -15.55 -13.22 -1.26
CA ALA A 249 -14.95 -11.96 -0.82
C ALA A 249 -13.42 -11.98 -0.97
N LEU A 250 -12.89 -11.04 -1.72
CA LEU A 250 -11.44 -10.82 -1.89
C LEU A 250 -10.88 -9.95 -0.77
N SER A 251 -11.68 -8.97 -0.34
CA SER A 251 -11.38 -8.16 0.83
C SER A 251 -12.66 -7.66 1.47
N ILE A 252 -12.63 -7.57 2.79
CA ILE A 252 -13.72 -6.99 3.58
C ILE A 252 -13.10 -5.93 4.47
N LYS A 253 -13.56 -4.70 4.29
CA LYS A 253 -13.28 -3.59 5.18
C LYS A 253 -14.48 -3.43 6.11
N VAL A 254 -14.21 -3.45 7.40
CA VAL A 254 -15.19 -3.18 8.44
C VAL A 254 -14.97 -1.76 8.93
N GLU A 255 -15.96 -0.92 8.71
CA GLU A 255 -15.99 0.42 9.27
C GLU A 255 -16.58 0.35 10.67
N VAL A 256 -15.69 0.42 11.65
CA VAL A 256 -16.08 0.48 13.05
C VAL A 256 -16.29 1.95 13.40
N GLU A 257 -17.52 2.45 13.27
CA GLU A 257 -17.92 3.74 13.82
C GLU A 257 -17.86 3.67 15.36
N GLY A 258 -16.65 3.80 15.91
CA GLY A 258 -16.46 3.84 17.34
C GLY A 258 -16.96 5.16 17.92
N THR A 259 -17.83 5.11 18.93
CA THR A 259 -18.29 6.30 19.64
C THR A 259 -17.15 6.84 20.53
N LYS A 260 -16.89 8.15 20.48
CA LYS A 260 -15.93 8.81 21.35
C LYS A 260 -16.60 9.11 22.70
N VAL A 261 -16.15 8.46 23.75
CA VAL A 261 -16.58 8.68 25.14
C VAL A 261 -15.51 9.52 25.84
N VAL A 262 -15.88 10.72 26.29
CA VAL A 262 -14.99 11.62 27.04
C VAL A 262 -15.67 12.03 28.33
N GLY A 263 -14.96 11.94 29.44
CA GLY A 263 -15.51 12.29 30.74
C GLY A 263 -14.52 12.08 31.87
N THR A 264 -15.06 11.97 33.09
CA THR A 264 -14.29 11.69 34.30
C THR A 264 -14.60 10.30 34.85
N VAL A 265 -13.61 9.63 35.43
CA VAL A 265 -13.78 8.31 36.06
C VAL A 265 -14.73 8.43 37.25
N ALA A 266 -15.87 7.75 37.20
CA ALA A 266 -16.82 7.61 38.30
C ALA A 266 -16.48 6.42 39.21
N SER A 267 -16.09 5.30 38.60
CA SER A 267 -15.64 4.09 39.30
C SER A 267 -14.77 3.22 38.39
N VAL A 268 -13.88 2.44 39.00
CA VAL A 268 -13.00 1.49 38.30
C VAL A 268 -13.30 0.09 38.85
N GLY A 269 -13.74 -0.80 37.97
CA GLY A 269 -13.88 -2.23 38.22
C GLY A 269 -12.67 -3.01 37.71
N PRO A 270 -12.67 -4.35 37.88
CA PRO A 270 -11.55 -5.20 37.47
C PRO A 270 -11.35 -5.25 35.94
N ASP A 271 -12.42 -5.08 35.17
CA ASP A 271 -12.50 -5.21 33.72
C ASP A 271 -13.30 -4.07 33.08
N SER A 272 -13.60 -3.01 33.82
CA SER A 272 -14.47 -1.94 33.35
C SER A 272 -14.24 -0.63 34.08
N VAL A 273 -14.58 0.47 33.41
CA VAL A 273 -14.53 1.83 33.96
C VAL A 273 -15.87 2.50 33.73
N THR A 274 -16.47 3.06 34.78
CA THR A 274 -17.66 3.89 34.63
C THR A 274 -17.21 5.33 34.44
N ILE A 275 -17.65 5.97 33.35
CA ILE A 275 -17.27 7.33 32.96
C ILE A 275 -18.48 8.24 33.10
N THR A 276 -18.34 9.33 33.86
CA THR A 276 -19.32 10.41 33.91
C THR A 276 -19.09 11.35 32.73
N LEU A 277 -20.08 11.49 31.87
CA LEU A 277 -20.09 12.37 30.70
C LEU A 277 -20.40 13.81 31.09
N ALA A 278 -20.18 14.75 30.16
CA ALA A 278 -20.43 16.18 30.37
C ALA A 278 -21.91 16.51 30.70
N ASN A 279 -22.85 15.68 30.25
CA ASN A 279 -24.29 15.79 30.55
C ASN A 279 -24.67 15.15 31.91
N ALA A 280 -23.69 14.80 32.75
CA ALA A 280 -23.83 14.10 34.03
C ALA A 280 -24.40 12.67 33.97
N THR A 281 -24.59 12.09 32.78
CA THR A 281 -24.92 10.66 32.64
C THR A 281 -23.66 9.80 32.80
N GLN A 282 -23.83 8.55 33.23
CA GLN A 282 -22.74 7.60 33.39
C GLN A 282 -22.84 6.49 32.35
N THR A 283 -21.69 6.16 31.74
CA THR A 283 -21.56 5.03 30.83
C THR A 283 -20.51 4.07 31.36
N LYS A 284 -20.86 2.79 31.47
CA LYS A 284 -19.92 1.72 31.79
C LYS A 284 -19.19 1.28 30.53
N VAL A 285 -17.86 1.34 30.55
CA VAL A 285 -16.98 0.93 29.46
C VAL A 285 -16.19 -0.30 29.89
N THR A 286 -16.39 -1.42 29.21
CA THR A 286 -15.66 -2.67 29.42
C THR A 286 -14.29 -2.61 28.74
N VAL A 287 -13.29 -3.22 29.36
CA VAL A 287 -11.89 -3.25 28.92
C VAL A 287 -11.42 -4.70 28.97
N ASN A 288 -10.76 -5.17 27.91
CA ASN A 288 -10.23 -6.53 27.83
C ASN A 288 -8.77 -6.53 27.36
N SER A 289 -8.21 -7.72 27.10
CA SER A 289 -6.83 -7.88 26.62
C SER A 289 -6.55 -7.25 25.25
N ALA A 290 -7.59 -6.93 24.47
CA ALA A 290 -7.47 -6.24 23.18
C ALA A 290 -7.56 -4.71 23.30
N THR A 291 -8.03 -4.17 24.43
CA THR A 291 -8.13 -2.72 24.64
C THR A 291 -6.74 -2.10 24.77
N LYS A 292 -6.43 -1.11 23.91
CA LYS A 292 -5.18 -0.35 24.04
C LYS A 292 -5.27 0.65 25.19
N LEU A 293 -4.56 0.39 26.27
CA LEU A 293 -4.45 1.29 27.42
C LEU A 293 -3.29 2.27 27.23
N ARG A 294 -3.57 3.56 27.45
CA ARG A 294 -2.58 4.63 27.58
C ARG A 294 -2.84 5.35 28.89
N ILE A 295 -2.53 4.66 29.97
CA ILE A 295 -2.67 5.15 31.34
C ILE A 295 -1.23 5.34 31.85
N PRO A 296 -0.84 6.55 32.26
CA PRO A 296 0.45 6.74 32.92
C PRO A 296 0.46 5.95 34.23
N ALA A 297 1.46 5.09 34.41
CA ALA A 297 1.73 4.48 35.70
C ALA A 297 2.18 5.56 36.69
N ALA A 298 2.14 5.25 37.99
CA ALA A 298 2.52 6.18 39.06
C ALA A 298 3.97 6.71 38.95
N ASP A 299 4.84 6.01 38.21
CA ASP A 299 6.22 6.38 37.91
C ASP A 299 6.40 7.19 36.61
N GLY A 300 5.30 7.50 35.91
CA GLY A 300 5.29 8.26 34.66
C GLY A 300 5.51 7.41 33.39
N THR A 301 5.61 6.09 33.50
CA THR A 301 5.73 5.20 32.33
C THR A 301 4.36 4.98 31.65
N PRO A 302 4.30 4.82 30.32
CA PRO A 302 3.03 4.65 29.58
C PRO A 302 2.44 3.22 29.65
N THR A 303 2.84 2.42 30.65
CA THR A 303 2.47 1.01 30.81
C THR A 303 1.47 0.78 31.95
N GLY A 304 0.75 1.82 32.39
CA GLY A 304 -0.24 1.71 33.46
C GLY A 304 -1.41 0.80 33.10
N THR A 305 -1.98 0.20 34.13
CA THR A 305 -3.16 -0.67 34.07
C THR A 305 -4.41 0.10 34.51
N LEU A 306 -5.58 -0.55 34.45
CA LEU A 306 -6.80 0.04 35.01
C LEU A 306 -6.66 0.42 36.49
N ALA A 307 -5.86 -0.30 37.27
CA ALA A 307 -5.68 -0.02 38.70
C ALA A 307 -5.01 1.33 38.98
N ASP A 308 -4.33 1.90 37.98
CA ASP A 308 -3.67 3.19 38.07
C ASP A 308 -4.66 4.36 37.94
N LEU A 309 -5.85 4.14 37.36
CA LEU A 309 -6.91 5.14 37.30
C LEU A 309 -7.52 5.40 38.68
N LYS A 310 -7.82 6.67 38.95
CA LYS A 310 -8.50 7.14 40.15
C LYS A 310 -9.82 7.81 39.79
N VAL A 311 -10.76 7.78 40.74
CA VAL A 311 -12.03 8.51 40.62
C VAL A 311 -11.72 10.00 40.46
N GLY A 312 -12.32 10.62 39.45
CA GLY A 312 -12.07 12.00 39.06
C GLY A 312 -11.08 12.18 37.91
N ASP A 313 -10.34 11.13 37.52
CA ASP A 313 -9.39 11.23 36.40
C ASP A 313 -10.09 11.54 35.08
N ALA A 314 -9.50 12.44 34.30
CA ALA A 314 -9.88 12.74 32.94
C ALA A 314 -9.56 11.54 32.03
N VAL A 315 -10.59 10.98 31.38
CA VAL A 315 -10.45 9.81 30.49
C VAL A 315 -11.15 9.98 29.15
N LYS A 316 -10.50 9.49 28.10
CA LYS A 316 -11.07 9.38 26.75
C LYS A 316 -10.99 7.95 26.28
N ALA A 317 -12.12 7.44 25.80
CA ALA A 317 -12.23 6.13 25.19
C ALA A 317 -12.83 6.24 23.78
N LYS A 318 -12.32 5.42 22.85
CA LYS A 318 -13.06 5.08 21.62
C LYS A 318 -13.74 3.75 21.89
N THR A 319 -15.05 3.68 21.73
CA THR A 319 -15.82 2.51 22.17
C THR A 319 -16.71 1.95 21.07
N VAL A 320 -17.04 0.67 21.15
CA VAL A 320 -17.97 -0.03 20.26
C VAL A 320 -19.07 -0.70 21.08
N PRO A 321 -20.24 -1.00 20.48
CA PRO A 321 -21.19 -1.92 21.09
C PRO A 321 -20.52 -3.26 21.37
N GLY A 322 -20.61 -3.75 22.60
CA GLY A 322 -20.20 -5.07 23.03
C GLY A 322 -21.39 -6.03 23.09
N ALA A 323 -21.13 -7.28 23.49
CA ALA A 323 -22.17 -8.26 23.73
C ALA A 323 -23.17 -7.76 24.80
N GLU A 324 -24.44 -8.14 24.66
CA GLU A 324 -25.50 -7.89 25.66
C GLU A 324 -25.68 -6.40 26.04
N GLY A 325 -25.50 -5.48 25.08
CA GLY A 325 -25.73 -4.04 25.31
C GLY A 325 -24.63 -3.34 26.13
N THR A 326 -23.46 -3.96 26.25
CA THR A 326 -22.27 -3.35 26.87
C THR A 326 -21.54 -2.40 25.91
N THR A 327 -20.66 -1.54 26.43
CA THR A 327 -19.81 -0.65 25.63
C THR A 327 -18.36 -1.09 25.80
N LEU A 328 -17.71 -1.60 24.74
CA LEU A 328 -16.34 -2.09 24.79
C LEU A 328 -15.36 -0.99 24.36
N ALA A 329 -14.28 -0.77 25.13
CA ALA A 329 -13.20 0.13 24.74
C ALA A 329 -12.27 -0.51 23.71
N LEU A 330 -12.05 0.22 22.60
CA LEU A 330 -10.96 -0.01 21.66
C LEU A 330 -9.66 0.58 22.19
N CYS A 331 -9.75 1.79 22.72
CA CYS A 331 -8.67 2.42 23.46
C CYS A 331 -9.21 3.18 24.66
N LEU A 332 -8.41 3.26 25.71
CA LEU A 332 -8.68 4.06 26.90
C LEU A 332 -7.40 4.81 27.27
N SER A 333 -7.51 6.12 27.44
CA SER A 333 -6.39 7.00 27.79
C SER A 333 -6.77 7.90 28.96
N SER A 334 -5.81 8.19 29.83
CA SER A 334 -5.95 9.19 30.90
C SER A 334 -4.92 10.31 30.77
N GLY A 335 -5.29 11.51 31.20
CA GLY A 335 -4.43 12.68 31.20
C GLY A 335 -5.19 14.00 31.05
N ALA A 336 -4.51 15.12 31.33
CA ALA A 336 -5.07 16.45 31.13
C ALA A 336 -5.40 16.64 29.64
N PHE A 337 -6.68 16.86 29.32
CA PHE A 337 -7.11 17.17 27.97
C PHE A 337 -6.51 18.52 27.57
N ALA A 338 -5.41 18.51 26.82
CA ALA A 338 -5.11 19.63 25.97
C ALA A 338 -6.33 19.79 25.06
N SER A 339 -6.95 20.97 25.10
CA SER A 339 -8.10 21.30 24.26
C SER A 339 -7.76 20.98 22.82
N ASP A 340 -8.41 19.92 22.32
CA ASP A 340 -8.46 19.50 20.93
C ASP A 340 -9.13 20.66 20.18
N ARG A 341 -8.34 21.68 19.81
CA ARG A 341 -8.78 22.71 18.87
C ARG A 341 -9.06 21.98 17.58
N GLY A 342 -10.35 21.77 17.31
CA GLY A 342 -10.85 21.06 16.16
C GLY A 342 -10.11 21.47 14.89
N HIS A 343 -9.45 20.50 14.26
CA HIS A 343 -9.45 20.47 12.81
C HIS A 343 -10.81 19.93 12.40
N ASP A 344 -11.78 20.83 12.49
CA ASP A 344 -13.01 20.76 11.75
C ASP A 344 -12.60 20.98 10.29
N HIS A 345 -12.61 19.90 9.50
CA HIS A 345 -12.57 20.03 8.05
C HIS A 345 -13.94 20.58 7.64
N GLY A 346 -14.10 21.89 7.80
CA GLY A 346 -15.17 22.64 7.16
C GLY A 346 -14.98 22.54 5.66
N GLU A 347 -15.89 21.81 5.03
CA GLU A 347 -16.36 22.11 3.68
C GLU A 347 -16.59 23.62 3.59
N ASN A 348 -15.83 24.29 2.72
CA ASN A 348 -16.20 25.57 2.17
C ASN A 348 -15.86 25.50 0.69
N ASP A 349 -16.86 25.05 -0.06
CA ASP A 349 -17.08 25.52 -1.41
C ASP A 349 -17.31 27.04 -1.38
N ASP A 350 -17.02 27.65 -2.54
CA ASP A 350 -17.43 28.97 -3.01
C ASP A 350 -16.48 30.18 -2.80
N GLU A 351 -15.83 30.48 -3.94
CA GLU A 351 -15.83 31.77 -4.66
C GLU A 351 -15.02 32.98 -4.12
N ASP A 352 -13.98 33.28 -4.90
CA ASP A 352 -13.67 34.56 -5.53
C ASP A 352 -13.02 35.75 -4.77
N ASP A 353 -12.17 36.39 -5.57
CA ASP A 353 -11.67 37.77 -5.56
C ASP A 353 -10.42 38.19 -4.75
N ASP A 354 -9.32 38.23 -5.50
CA ASP A 354 -8.52 39.43 -5.81
C ASP A 354 -8.22 40.42 -4.66
N HIS A 355 -6.96 40.47 -4.21
CA HIS A 355 -6.10 41.63 -4.49
C HIS A 355 -4.70 41.51 -3.88
N SER A 356 -3.75 41.96 -4.70
CA SER A 356 -2.36 42.25 -4.39
C SER A 356 -2.16 43.20 -3.21
N ALA A 357 -1.09 43.03 -2.42
CA ALA A 357 -0.03 44.05 -2.29
C ALA A 357 1.07 43.69 -1.27
N ASN A 358 2.29 43.78 -1.80
CA ASN A 358 3.60 44.06 -1.22
C ASN A 358 3.65 45.06 -0.02
N GLN A 359 4.41 44.74 1.05
CA GLN A 359 5.43 45.63 1.69
C GLN A 359 6.15 44.91 2.87
N VAL A 360 7.47 44.72 2.80
CA VAL A 360 8.55 45.50 3.47
C VAL A 360 8.54 45.38 5.00
N GLY A 361 9.60 44.79 5.55
CA GLY A 361 9.79 44.58 6.98
C GLY A 361 10.54 45.69 7.70
N GLN A 362 10.80 45.49 9.00
CA GLN A 362 12.01 45.91 9.71
C GLN A 362 11.99 45.56 11.21
N TYR A 363 13.20 45.32 11.72
CA TYR A 363 13.73 45.45 13.08
C TYR A 363 13.18 44.60 14.25
N ASN A 364 14.09 43.83 14.85
CA ASN A 364 14.60 44.19 16.19
C ASN A 364 16.01 43.63 16.43
N GLU A 365 16.93 44.57 16.65
CA GLU A 365 18.21 44.38 17.31
C GLU A 365 17.97 44.27 18.82
N ASN A 366 18.72 43.42 19.53
CA ASN A 366 19.42 43.89 20.72
C ASN A 366 20.56 42.96 21.17
N GLU A 367 21.61 43.64 21.58
CA GLU A 367 23.01 43.29 21.77
C GLU A 367 23.36 42.51 23.06
N ARG A 368 24.48 41.77 23.01
CA ARG A 368 25.70 41.87 23.87
C ARG A 368 26.52 40.57 23.72
N SER A 369 27.66 40.52 23.01
CA SER A 369 29.00 41.12 23.23
C SER A 369 29.81 40.56 24.41
N GLY A 370 31.01 40.03 24.10
CA GLY A 370 32.11 39.70 25.00
C GLY A 370 32.78 38.35 24.70
N ASP A 371 33.71 38.27 23.75
CA ASP A 371 35.19 38.21 23.97
C ASP A 371 35.70 36.84 24.47
N ARG A 372 36.86 36.28 24.11
CA ARG A 372 37.88 36.40 23.04
C ARG A 372 38.92 35.30 23.38
N HIS A 373 39.66 34.77 22.39
CA HIS A 373 40.89 33.96 22.51
C HIS A 373 40.72 32.51 23.05
N GLY A 374 41.33 31.46 22.50
CA GLY A 374 42.57 31.36 21.73
C GLY A 374 43.51 30.42 22.49
N GLY A 375 43.77 29.20 21.99
CA GLY A 375 44.67 28.27 22.68
C GLY A 375 44.82 26.91 22.02
N ARG A 376 45.79 26.80 21.11
CA ARG A 376 46.40 25.54 20.67
C ARG A 376 47.19 24.92 21.84
N GLY A 377 47.16 23.59 21.97
CA GLY A 377 48.08 22.87 22.86
C GLY A 377 48.07 21.37 22.58
N ARG A 378 49.17 20.89 21.97
CA ARG A 378 49.48 19.48 21.69
C ARG A 378 50.02 18.77 22.94
N GLY A 379 49.95 17.43 22.91
CA GLY A 379 50.75 16.49 23.72
C GLY A 379 49.84 15.49 24.42
N ARG A 380 49.96 14.17 24.26
CA ARG A 380 51.04 13.31 23.74
C ARG A 380 50.45 12.12 23.00
#